data_AF-A0A6L9Z7B0-F1
#
_entry.id   AF-A0A6L9Z7B0-F1
#
_cell.length_a   1.000
_cell.length_b   1.000
_cell.length_c   1.000
_cell.angle_alpha   90.00
_cell.angle_beta   90.00
_cell.angle_gamma   90.00
#
_symmetry.space_group_name_H-M   'P 1'
#
loop_
_entity.id
_entity.type
_entity.pdbx_description
1 polymer ?
#
loop_
_entity_poly.entity_id
_entity_poly.type
_entity_poly.pdbx_seq_one_letter_code
_entity_poly.pdbx_strand_id
1 'polypeptide(L)' 'MNSKTSLIARITQTPGQCGGRPCIRGMRIRVTDILEMLAENVSVTEI' A
#
# COMPACT_ATOMS: atom_id res chain seq x y z
N MET A 1 -10.96 5.67 18.89
CA MET A 1 -11.52 6.39 17.72
C MET A 1 -10.76 5.97 16.46
N ASN A 2 -11.47 5.55 15.41
CA ASN A 2 -10.99 4.71 14.31
C ASN A 2 -9.80 5.26 13.49
N SER A 3 -8.61 4.71 13.71
CA SER A 3 -7.40 4.95 12.91
C SER A 3 -7.49 4.47 11.45
N LYS A 4 -8.48 3.61 11.12
CA LYS A 4 -8.63 2.99 9.79
C LYS A 4 -8.85 4.00 8.66
N THR A 5 -9.59 5.08 8.90
CA THR A 5 -9.91 6.08 7.86
C THR A 5 -8.65 6.85 7.40
N SER A 6 -7.72 7.11 8.32
CA SER A 6 -6.44 7.78 8.01
C SER A 6 -5.53 6.91 7.14
N LEU A 7 -5.53 5.59 7.34
CA LEU A 7 -4.72 4.65 6.55
C LEU A 7 -5.20 4.58 5.09
N ILE A 8 -6.52 4.53 4.89
CA ILE A 8 -7.13 4.49 3.55
C ILE A 8 -6.80 5.76 2.75
N ALA A 9 -6.68 6.93 3.39
CA ALA A 9 -6.34 8.18 2.71
C ALA A 9 -4.96 8.14 1.99
N ARG A 10 -4.04 7.29 2.46
CA ARG A 10 -2.69 7.11 1.88
C ARG A 10 -2.68 6.20 0.66
N ILE A 11 -3.80 5.57 0.33
CA ILE A 11 -3.91 4.64 -0.80
C ILE A 11 -4.63 5.36 -1.96
N THR A 12 -4.16 5.11 -3.17
CA THR A 12 -4.78 5.54 -4.42
C THR A 12 -5.07 4.34 -5.29
N GLN A 13 -6.18 4.39 -6.03
CA GLN A 13 -6.50 3.40 -7.05
C GLN A 13 -6.76 4.14 -8.37
N THR A 14 -5.85 4.00 -9.33
CA THR A 14 -5.95 4.66 -10.63
C THR A 14 -5.94 3.58 -11.72
N PRO A 15 -6.94 3.52 -12.61
CA PRO A 15 -7.03 2.46 -13.63
C PRO A 15 -5.77 2.28 -14.49
N GLY A 16 -5.07 3.37 -14.80
CA GLY A 16 -3.82 3.35 -15.58
C GLY A 16 -2.55 3.01 -14.79
N GLN A 17 -2.62 2.90 -13.47
CA GLN A 17 -1.45 2.64 -12.60
C GLN A 17 -1.56 1.24 -12.00
N CYS A 18 -0.51 0.43 -12.17
CA CYS A 18 -0.45 -0.95 -11.67
C CYS A 18 -1.69 -1.81 -12.01
N GLY A 19 -2.32 -1.55 -13.16
CA GLY A 19 -3.52 -2.26 -13.62
C GLY A 19 -4.79 -1.98 -12.79
N GLY A 20 -4.91 -0.79 -12.20
CA GLY A 20 -6.05 -0.43 -11.35
C GLY A 20 -5.97 -1.01 -9.94
N ARG A 21 -4.81 -1.54 -9.54
CA ARG A 21 -4.60 -2.07 -8.19
C ARG A 21 -4.37 -0.92 -7.19
N PRO A 22 -4.70 -1.12 -5.91
CA PRO A 22 -4.39 -0.14 -4.87
C PRO A 22 -2.88 0.07 -4.75
N CYS A 23 -2.45 1.32 -4.83
CA CYS A 23 -1.05 1.75 -4.71
C CYS A 23 -0.91 2.79 -3.60
N ILE A 24 0.28 2.89 -3.01
CA ILE A 24 0.61 3.98 -2.09
C ILE A 24 0.62 5.30 -2.85
N ARG A 25 -0.07 6.32 -2.32
CA ARG A 25 -0.20 7.63 -2.94
C ARG A 25 1.18 8.25 -3.18
N GLY A 26 1.43 8.70 -4.41
CA GLY A 26 2.72 9.29 -4.80
C GLY A 26 3.82 8.26 -5.12
N MET A 27 3.52 6.97 -5.03
CA MET A 27 4.43 5.89 -5.36
C MET A 27 3.79 4.94 -6.39
N ARG A 28 4.62 4.18 -7.11
CA ARG A 28 4.17 3.11 -8.01
C ARG A 28 4.31 1.73 -7.35
N ILE A 29 4.14 1.68 -6.03
CA ILE A 29 4.25 0.47 -5.20
C ILE A 29 2.84 0.00 -4.88
N ARG A 30 2.54 -1.28 -5.15
CA ARG A 30 1.23 -1.86 -4.85
C ARG A 30 1.15 -2.16 -3.36
N VAL A 31 -0.04 -1.98 -2.79
CA VAL A 31 -0.28 -2.33 -1.38
C VAL A 31 -0.06 -3.83 -1.14
N THR A 32 -0.35 -4.67 -2.14
CA THR A 32 -0.13 -6.12 -2.09
C THR A 32 1.33 -6.49 -1.87
N ASP A 33 2.25 -5.78 -2.52
CA ASP A 33 3.69 -6.13 -2.48
C ASP A 33 4.25 -5.89 -1.08
N ILE A 34 3.84 -4.78 -0.44
CA ILE A 34 4.20 -4.49 0.96
C ILE A 34 3.61 -5.54 1.91
N LEU A 35 2.36 -5.95 1.69
CA LEU A 35 1.72 -6.98 2.53
C LEU A 35 2.39 -8.34 2.36
N GLU A 36 2.85 -8.69 1.15
CA GLU A 36 3.63 -9.91 0.89
C GLU A 36 4.98 -9.86 1.63
N MET A 37 5.73 -8.76 1.53
CA MET A 37 6.99 -8.58 2.27
C MET A 37 6.79 -8.70 3.79
N LEU A 38 5.72 -8.09 4.32
CA LEU A 38 5.39 -8.21 5.74
C LEU A 38 5.01 -9.64 6.12
N ALA A 39 4.33 -10.39 5.23
CA ALA A 39 4.02 -11.79 5.44
C ALA A 39 5.29 -12.67 5.44
N GLU A 40 6.33 -12.26 4.71
CA GLU A 40 7.66 -12.88 4.73
C GLU A 40 8.50 -12.49 5.97
N ASN A 41 7.94 -11.74 6.92
CA ASN A 41 8.61 -11.20 8.12
C ASN A 41 9.72 -10.17 7.81
N VAL A 42 9.65 -9.47 6.68
CA VAL A 42 10.52 -8.31 6.44
C VAL A 42 10.23 -7.22 7.48
N SER A 43 11.28 -6.60 8.03
CA SER A 43 11.11 -5.55 9.03
C SER A 43 10.49 -4.30 8.39
N VAL A 44 9.57 -3.66 9.10
CA VAL A 44 8.96 -2.38 8.68
C VAL A 44 10.00 -1.28 8.47
N THR A 45 11.17 -1.38 9.13
CA THR A 45 12.28 -0.43 8.95
C THR A 45 12.99 -0.58 7.60
N GLU A 46 12.81 -1.69 6.90
CA GLU A 46 13.46 -2.02 5.62
C GLU A 46 12.55 -1.76 4.41
N ILE A 47 11.28 -1.41 4.64
CA ILE A 47 10.25 -1.11 3.63
C ILE A 47 10.13 0.41 3.47
#